data_AF-A0A383RNM5-F1
#
_entry.id   AF-A0A383RNM5-F1
#
_cell.length_a   1.000
_cell.length_b   1.000
_cell.length_c   1.000
_cell.angle_alpha   90.00
_cell.angle_beta   90.00
_cell.angle_gamma   90.00
#
_symmetry.space_group_name_H-M   'P 1'
#
loop_
_entity.id
_entity.type
_entity.pdbx_description
1 polymer ?
#
loop_
_entity_poly.entity_id
_entity_poly.type
_entity_poly.pdbx_seq_one_letter_code
_entity_poly.pdbx_strand_id
1 'polypeptide(L)' 'MRQRSSYPKLFKAQVVQECLRLGATVSSVSISHGINANVIRKWMPLYRDPPGAASLPA' A
#
# COMPACT_ATOMS: atom_id res chain seq x y z
N MET A 1 -16.12 17.24 11.77
CA MET A 1 -14.69 16.89 11.89
C MET A 1 -14.47 15.54 11.21
N ARG A 2 -13.80 15.48 10.05
CA ARG A 2 -13.53 14.21 9.37
C ARG A 2 -12.46 13.47 10.16
N GLN A 3 -12.88 12.47 10.93
CA GLN A 3 -11.98 11.57 11.63
C GLN A 3 -11.09 10.91 10.56
N ARG A 4 -9.80 11.26 10.56
CA ARG A 4 -8.81 10.59 9.72
C ARG A 4 -8.66 9.19 10.31
N SER A 5 -9.46 8.26 9.82
CA SER A 5 -9.34 6.86 10.25
C SER A 5 -7.91 6.41 9.94
N SER A 6 -7.15 6.14 11.00
CA SER A 6 -5.78 5.68 10.86
C SER A 6 -5.84 4.21 10.50
N TYR A 7 -5.62 3.90 9.23
CA TYR A 7 -5.60 2.50 8.79
C TYR A 7 -4.49 1.73 9.54
N PRO A 8 -4.78 0.51 10.01
CA PRO A 8 -3.79 -0.34 10.66
C PRO A 8 -2.58 -0.56 9.74
N LYS A 9 -1.36 -0.63 10.31
CA LYS A 9 -0.13 -0.87 9.53
C LYS A 9 -0.18 -2.18 8.73
N LEU A 10 -0.79 -3.23 9.30
CA LEU A 10 -0.99 -4.51 8.63
C LEU A 10 -1.91 -4.37 7.40
N PHE A 11 -2.99 -3.61 7.53
CA PHE A 11 -3.94 -3.39 6.44
C PHE A 11 -3.29 -2.62 5.27
N LYS A 12 -2.50 -1.58 5.57
CA LYS A 12 -1.74 -0.85 4.55
C LYS A 12 -0.74 -1.76 3.82
N ALA A 13 -0.04 -2.62 4.56
CA ALA A 13 0.91 -3.57 3.99
C ALA A 13 0.22 -4.56 3.04
N GLN A 14 -0.92 -5.12 3.44
CA GLN A 14 -1.73 -6.01 2.60
C GLN A 14 -2.15 -5.32 1.30
N VAL A 15 -2.68 -4.09 1.39
CA VAL A 15 -3.13 -3.32 0.21
C VAL A 15 -1.97 -3.02 -0.75
N VAL A 16 -0.78 -2.68 -0.23
CA VAL A 16 0.40 -2.43 -1.06
C VAL A 16 0.94 -3.73 -1.67
N GLN A 17 0.96 -4.84 -0.92
CA GLN A 17 1.32 -6.17 -1.44
C GLN A 17 0.36 -6.64 -2.53
N GLU A 18 -0.94 -6.39 -2.37
CA GLU A 18 -1.96 -6.69 -3.39
C GLU A 18 -1.67 -5.89 -4.67
N CYS A 19 -1.32 -4.59 -4.55
CA CYS A 19 -0.90 -3.77 -5.70
C CYS A 19 0.43 -4.20 -6.33
N LEU A 20 1.28 -4.93 -5.60
CA LEU A 20 2.54 -5.48 -6.11
C LEU A 20 2.33 -6.82 -6.84
N ARG A 21 1.16 -7.48 -6.70
CA ARG A 21 0.84 -8.65 -7.51
C ARG A 21 0.68 -8.25 -8.98
N LEU A 22 1.37 -9.00 -9.85
CA LEU A 22 1.26 -8.88 -11.31
C LEU A 22 -0.21 -8.97 -11.74
N GLY A 23 -0.78 -7.84 -12.17
CA GLY A 23 -2.16 -7.75 -12.67
C GLY A 23 -3.12 -6.91 -11.82
N ALA A 24 -2.77 -6.57 -10.58
CA ALA A 24 -3.59 -5.71 -9.74
C ALA A 24 -3.19 -4.24 -9.90
N THR A 25 -4.06 -3.43 -10.50
CA THR A 25 -3.84 -1.99 -10.55
C THR A 25 -4.28 -1.33 -9.24
N VAL A 26 -3.64 -0.22 -8.86
CA VAL A 26 -4.03 0.56 -7.68
C VAL A 26 -5.53 0.91 -7.69
N SER A 27 -6.10 1.12 -8.88
CA SER A 27 -7.54 1.37 -9.07
C SER A 27 -8.38 0.14 -8.76
N SER A 28 -7.96 -1.06 -9.20
CA SER A 28 -8.66 -2.31 -8.89
C SER A 28 -8.63 -2.59 -7.39
N VAL A 29 -7.47 -2.47 -6.75
CA VAL A 29 -7.30 -2.67 -5.31
C VAL A 29 -8.09 -1.61 -4.52
N SER A 30 -8.13 -0.37 -5.00
CA SER A 30 -8.96 0.70 -4.44
C SER A 30 -10.44 0.33 -4.43
N ILE A 31 -10.97 -0.21 -5.53
CA ILE A 31 -12.36 -0.63 -5.64
C ILE A 31 -12.64 -1.86 -4.75
N SER A 32 -11.78 -2.88 -4.79
CA SER A 32 -11.95 -4.10 -3.99
C SER A 32 -11.94 -3.84 -2.48
N HIS A 33 -11.12 -2.90 -2.01
CA HIS A 33 -11.02 -2.58 -0.59
C HIS A 33 -11.84 -1.34 -0.16
N GLY A 34 -12.47 -0.63 -1.11
CA GLY A 34 -13.18 0.63 -0.83
C GLY A 34 -12.26 1.76 -0.34
N ILE A 35 -10.97 1.73 -0.69
CA ILE A 35 -9.96 2.71 -0.26
C ILE A 35 -9.71 3.68 -1.40
N ASN A 36 -9.52 4.96 -1.12
CA ASN A 36 -9.16 5.91 -2.16
C ASN A 36 -7.78 5.59 -2.78
N ALA A 37 -7.71 5.45 -4.11
CA ALA A 37 -6.46 5.18 -4.84
C ALA A 37 -5.32 6.17 -4.51
N ASN A 38 -5.63 7.44 -4.22
CA ASN A 38 -4.65 8.45 -3.82
C ASN A 38 -4.00 8.12 -2.47
N VAL A 39 -4.73 7.48 -1.56
CA VAL A 39 -4.21 7.03 -0.26
C VAL A 39 -3.25 5.86 -0.46
N ILE A 40 -3.61 4.90 -1.33
CA ILE A 40 -2.75 3.77 -1.69
C ILE A 40 -1.44 4.25 -2.33
N ARG A 41 -1.50 5.22 -3.24
CA ARG A 41 -0.31 5.84 -3.86
C ARG A 41 0.62 6.49 -2.84
N LYS A 42 0.07 7.08 -1.76
CA LYS A 42 0.88 7.59 -0.65
C LYS A 42 1.54 6.49 0.18
N TRP A 43 0.95 5.30 0.24
CA TRP A 43 1.51 4.16 0.97
C TRP A 43 2.57 3.41 0.17
N MET A 44 2.47 3.35 -1.16
CA MET A 44 3.45 2.67 -2.00
C MET A 44 4.91 3.00 -1.68
N PRO A 45 5.38 4.27 -1.64
CA PRO A 45 6.77 4.57 -1.29
C PRO A 45 7.13 4.22 0.16
N LEU A 46 6.17 4.30 1.10
CA LEU A 46 6.40 3.97 2.52
C LEU A 46 6.59 2.46 2.78
N TYR A 47 6.14 1.62 1.85
CA TYR A 47 6.20 0.15 1.94
C TYR A 47 7.10 -0.48 0.87
N ARG A 48 7.41 0.24 -0.21
CA ARG A 48 8.37 -0.15 -1.25
C ARG A 48 9.82 0.10 -0.83
N ASP A 49 10.03 1.09 0.03
CA ASP A 49 11.28 1.29 0.75
C ASP A 49 11.07 0.85 2.21
N PRO A 50 11.18 -0.45 2.53
CA PRO A 50 11.52 -0.81 3.90
C PRO A 50 12.89 -0.16 4.18
N PRO A 51 13.07 0.57 5.30
CA PRO A 51 14.39 1.05 5.76
C PRO A 51 15.41 -0.06 6.10
N GLY A 52 15.32 -1.23 5.45
CA GLY A 52 16.14 -2.40 5.72
C GLY A 52 16.15 -3.49 4.64
N ALA A 53 15.59 -3.26 3.44
CA ALA A 53 15.60 -4.26 2.36
C ALA A 53 16.47 -3.88 1.15
N ALA A 54 17.32 -2.86 1.28
CA ALA A 54 18.31 -2.47 0.27
C ALA A 54 19.73 -3.05 0.53
N SER A 55 19.90 -3.99 1.47
CA SER A 55 21.16 -4.74 1.60
C SER A 55 20.88 -6.23 1.41
N LEU A 56 21.04 -6.69 0.18
CA LEU A 56 21.84 -7.88 -0.19
C LEU A 56 21.62 -8.20 -1.66
N PRO A 57 22.67 -7.99 -2.48
CA PRO A 57 23.06 -9.02 -3.42
C PRO A 57 24.54 -9.38 -3.25
N ALA A 58 24.80 -10.66 -2.95
CA ALA A 58 25.97 -11.49 -3.31
C ALA A 58 26.21 -12.56 -2.22
#